data_AF-A0A0V0X5V6-F1
#
_entry.id   AF-A0A0V0X5V6-F1
#
_cell.length_a   1.000
_cell.length_b   1.000
_cell.length_c   1.000
_cell.angle_alpha   90.00
_cell.angle_beta   90.00
_cell.angle_gamma   90.00
#
_symmetry.space_group_name_H-M   'P 1'
#
loop_
_entity.id
_entity.type
_entity.pdbx_description
1 polymer ?
#
loop_
_entity_poly.entity_id
_entity_poly.type
_entity_poly.pdbx_seq_one_letter_code
_entity_poly.pdbx_strand_id
1 'polypeptide(L)'
;LSGAGYCFSASMPPLLAAAAIRSLDLMQDEPERFRQLRKNSHQLFTALKRLRKFKVDGQRGSPIFHLRAKLAHIKSDLLDQLISKAN
;
A
#
# COMPACT_ATOMS: atom_id res chain seq x y z
N LEU A 1 -5.26 9.95 -29.80
CA LEU A 1 -4.21 9.25 -29.03
C LEU A 1 -2.86 9.92 -29.31
N SER A 2 -2.73 11.22 -29.01
CA SER A 2 -1.56 12.03 -29.37
C SER A 2 -1.19 12.92 -28.20
N GLY A 3 -0.84 12.30 -27.07
CA GLY A 3 -0.20 13.04 -25.98
C GLY A 3 1.26 13.29 -26.37
N ALA A 4 1.78 14.49 -26.11
CA ALA A 4 3.19 14.81 -26.35
C ALA A 4 4.14 13.77 -25.72
N GLY A 5 3.75 13.20 -24.56
CA GLY A 5 4.50 12.13 -23.92
C GLY A 5 4.57 10.81 -24.72
N TYR A 6 3.63 10.50 -25.61
CA TYR A 6 3.72 9.31 -26.47
C TYR A 6 4.61 9.57 -27.70
N CYS A 7 4.50 10.74 -28.31
CA CYS A 7 5.25 11.08 -29.54
C CYS A 7 6.70 11.49 -29.26
N PHE A 8 6.98 12.08 -28.10
CA PHE A 8 8.29 12.65 -27.73
C PHE A 8 8.96 11.90 -26.56
N SER A 9 8.60 10.63 -26.33
CA SER A 9 9.34 9.75 -25.43
C SER A 9 9.91 8.55 -26.18
N ALA A 10 10.98 7.96 -25.64
CA ALA A 10 11.52 6.71 -26.15
C ALA A 10 10.53 5.57 -25.86
N SER A 11 10.34 4.67 -26.83
CA SER A 11 9.57 3.45 -26.63
C SER A 11 10.21 2.56 -25.55
N MET A 12 9.41 1.70 -24.94
CA MET A 12 9.91 0.67 -24.04
C MET A 12 10.93 -0.24 -24.78
N PRO A 13 12.13 -0.48 -24.22
CA PRO A 13 13.11 -1.41 -24.79
C PRO A 13 12.50 -2.79 -25.12
N PRO A 14 12.90 -3.46 -26.23
CA PRO A 14 12.28 -4.73 -26.66
C PRO A 14 12.26 -5.82 -25.59
N LEU A 15 13.31 -5.92 -24.78
CA LEU A 15 13.39 -6.86 -23.66
C LEU A 15 12.29 -6.64 -22.62
N LEU A 16 12.04 -5.38 -22.24
CA LEU A 16 11.01 -5.04 -21.26
C LEU A 16 9.61 -5.26 -21.82
N ALA A 17 9.41 -4.99 -23.12
CA ALA A 17 8.15 -5.29 -23.80
C ALA A 17 7.88 -6.81 -23.80
N ALA A 18 8.86 -7.63 -24.15
CA ALA A 18 8.73 -9.09 -24.11
C ALA A 18 8.46 -9.61 -22.68
N ALA A 19 9.16 -9.08 -21.68
CA ALA A 19 8.94 -9.45 -20.28
C ALA A 19 7.54 -9.05 -19.78
N ALA A 20 7.05 -7.88 -20.17
CA ALA A 20 5.69 -7.43 -19.83
C ALA A 20 4.63 -8.34 -20.46
N ILE A 21 4.76 -8.66 -21.76
CA ILE A 21 3.86 -9.59 -22.46
C ILE A 21 3.85 -10.95 -21.75
N ARG A 22 5.02 -11.53 -21.49
CA ARG A 22 5.09 -12.84 -20.83
C ARG A 22 4.51 -12.81 -19.41
N SER A 23 4.69 -11.71 -18.69
CA SER A 23 4.10 -11.54 -17.36
C SER A 23 2.56 -11.52 -17.43
N LEU A 24 1.99 -10.87 -18.44
CA LEU A 24 0.54 -10.86 -18.66
C LEU A 24 0.02 -12.25 -19.01
N ASP A 25 0.73 -13.02 -19.84
CA ASP A 25 0.37 -14.41 -20.15
C ASP A 25 0.35 -15.26 -18.87
N LEU A 26 1.40 -15.18 -18.06
CA LEU A 26 1.47 -15.91 -16.78
C LEU A 26 0.34 -15.51 -15.82
N MET A 27 -0.05 -14.24 -15.80
CA MET A 27 -1.18 -13.76 -15.00
C MET A 27 -2.51 -14.37 -15.46
N GLN A 28 -2.69 -14.57 -16.77
CA GLN A 28 -3.89 -15.20 -17.34
C GLN A 28 -3.89 -16.71 -17.15
N ASP A 29 -2.76 -17.36 -17.38
CA ASP A 29 -2.58 -18.82 -17.31
C ASP A 29 -2.66 -19.33 -15.86
N GLU A 30 -2.26 -18.51 -14.89
CA GLU A 30 -2.17 -18.92 -13.48
C GLU A 30 -3.07 -18.09 -12.54
N PRO A 31 -4.41 -18.14 -12.70
CA PRO A 31 -5.35 -17.34 -11.91
C PRO A 31 -5.34 -17.68 -10.40
N GLU A 32 -4.82 -18.86 -10.04
CA GLU A 32 -4.58 -19.23 -8.64
C GLU A 32 -3.65 -18.25 -7.92
N ARG A 33 -2.69 -17.63 -8.62
CA ARG A 33 -1.80 -16.62 -8.02
C ARG A 33 -2.59 -15.48 -7.40
N PHE A 34 -3.61 -14.98 -8.09
CA PHE A 34 -4.48 -13.92 -7.58
C PHE A 34 -5.43 -14.41 -6.50
N ARG A 35 -5.93 -15.65 -6.58
CA ARG A 35 -6.72 -16.27 -5.51
C ARG A 35 -5.91 -16.38 -4.22
N GLN A 36 -4.67 -16.85 -4.32
CA GLN A 36 -3.77 -16.96 -3.18
C GLN A 36 -3.36 -15.59 -2.64
N LEU A 37 -3.06 -14.62 -3.52
CA LEU A 37 -2.79 -13.24 -3.12
C LEU A 37 -3.97 -12.67 -2.33
N ARG A 38 -5.19 -12.78 -2.85
CA ARG A 38 -6.41 -12.29 -2.18
C ARG A 38 -6.67 -12.99 -0.85
N LYS A 39 -6.40 -14.30 -0.74
CA LYS A 39 -6.49 -15.07 0.51
C LYS A 39 -5.49 -14.56 1.54
N ASN A 40 -4.23 -14.40 1.16
CA ASN A 40 -3.18 -13.86 2.02
C ASN A 40 -3.52 -12.44 2.47
N SER A 41 -4.02 -11.61 1.56
CA SER A 41 -4.46 -10.25 1.85
C SER A 41 -5.58 -10.20 2.88
N HIS A 42 -6.56 -11.12 2.81
CA HIS A 42 -7.60 -11.23 3.83
C HIS A 42 -7.02 -11.57 5.21
N GLN A 43 -6.13 -12.56 5.27
CA GLN A 43 -5.51 -13.00 6.50
C GLN A 43 -4.69 -11.86 7.13
N LEU A 44 -3.89 -11.17 6.32
CA LEU A 44 -3.08 -10.04 6.76
C LEU A 44 -3.94 -8.87 7.23
N PHE A 45 -5.00 -8.50 6.49
CA PHE A 45 -5.92 -7.45 6.92
C PHE A 45 -6.53 -7.74 8.29
N THR A 46 -7.00 -8.97 8.51
CA THR A 46 -7.57 -9.40 9.79
C THR A 46 -6.51 -9.38 10.90
N ALA A 47 -5.29 -9.83 10.63
CA ALA A 47 -4.20 -9.78 11.60
C ALA A 47 -3.82 -8.34 11.97
N LEU A 48 -3.66 -7.46 10.98
CA LEU A 48 -3.32 -6.05 11.18
C LEU A 48 -4.40 -5.31 11.98
N LYS A 49 -5.68 -5.57 11.72
CA LYS A 49 -6.80 -4.96 12.47
C LYS A 49 -6.80 -5.30 13.97
N ARG A 50 -6.17 -6.41 14.37
CA ARG A 50 -6.00 -6.78 15.80
C ARG A 50 -4.92 -5.94 16.50
N LEU A 51 -4.03 -5.29 15.76
CA LEU A 51 -2.98 -4.45 16.33
C LEU A 51 -3.58 -3.13 16.82
N ARG A 52 -3.49 -2.86 18.13
CA ARG A 52 -4.10 -1.66 18.74
C ARG A 52 -3.38 -0.36 18.36
N LYS A 53 -2.08 -0.43 18.07
CA LYS A 53 -1.18 0.72 17.79
C LYS A 53 -1.44 1.38 16.44
N PHE A 54 -2.04 0.67 15.49
CA PHE A 54 -2.25 1.18 14.13
C PHE A 54 -3.74 1.28 13.82
N LYS A 55 -4.11 2.32 13.08
CA LYS A 55 -5.35 2.35 12.32
C LYS A 55 -5.03 1.76 10.95
N VAL A 56 -5.74 0.69 10.59
CA VAL A 56 -5.61 0.01 9.31
C VAL A 56 -6.76 0.46 8.41
N ASP A 57 -6.47 0.97 7.22
CA ASP A 57 -7.44 1.35 6.20
C ASP A 57 -7.18 0.59 4.89
N GLY A 58 -8.17 0.57 4.00
CA GLY A 58 -8.17 -0.17 2.74
C GLY A 58 -9.33 -1.16 2.62
N GLN A 59 -9.47 -1.78 1.46
CA GLN A 59 -10.52 -2.75 1.17
C GLN A 59 -10.10 -4.16 1.59
N ARG A 60 -11.02 -4.90 2.23
CA ARG A 60 -10.80 -6.30 2.60
C ARG A 60 -10.54 -7.15 1.34
N GLY A 61 -9.39 -7.81 1.32
CA GLY A 61 -8.93 -8.62 0.17
C GLY A 61 -8.09 -7.89 -0.86
N SER A 62 -7.95 -6.57 -0.76
CA SER A 62 -6.90 -5.84 -1.50
C SER A 62 -5.53 -6.22 -0.93
N PRO A 63 -4.49 -6.42 -1.77
CA PRO A 63 -3.11 -6.61 -1.30
C PRO A 63 -2.44 -5.31 -0.82
N ILE A 64 -3.16 -4.18 -0.85
CA ILE A 64 -2.65 -2.89 -0.41
C ILE A 64 -3.30 -2.51 0.92
N PHE A 65 -2.46 -2.13 1.90
CA PHE A 65 -2.87 -1.77 3.25
C PHE A 65 -2.29 -0.42 3.63
N HIS A 66 -3.14 0.48 4.12
CA HIS A 66 -2.68 1.74 4.68
C HIS A 66 -2.63 1.62 6.20
N LEU A 67 -1.43 1.69 6.76
CA LEU A 67 -1.19 1.66 8.21
C LEU A 67 -0.88 3.07 8.71
N ARG A 68 -1.72 3.58 9.59
CA ARG A 68 -1.50 4.86 10.27
C ARG A 68 -1.19 4.59 11.72
N ALA A 69 -0.03 5.05 12.20
CA ALA A 69 0.25 5.03 13.63
C ALA A 69 -0.81 5.88 14.35
N LYS A 70 -1.44 5.31 15.38
CA LYS A 70 -2.21 6.12 16.31
C LYS A 70 -1.17 6.85 17.13
N LEU A 71 -1.08 8.16 16.98
CA LEU A 71 -0.21 8.98 17.83
C LEU A 71 -0.57 8.60 19.27
N ALA A 72 0.39 7.99 19.99
CA ALA A 72 0.25 7.89 21.43
C ALA A 72 0.11 9.33 21.93
N HIS A 73 -0.84 9.57 22.84
CA HIS A 73 -0.99 10.85 23.51
C HIS A 73 0.39 11.43 23.85
N ILE A 74 0.87 12.39 23.05
CA ILE A 74 1.68 13.45 23.62
C ILE A 74 0.65 14.17 24.47
N LYS A 75 0.66 13.87 25.79
CA LYS A 75 -0.18 14.60 26.74
C LYS A 75 0.16 16.07 26.51
N SER A 76 -0.73 16.84 25.86
CA SER A 76 -0.52 18.29 25.78
C SER A 76 -0.42 18.86 27.18
N ASP A 77 -1.09 18.22 28.16
CA ASP A 77 -0.94 18.45 29.59
C ASP A 77 0.51 18.49 30.07
N LEU A 78 1.45 17.73 29.46
CA LEU A 78 2.86 17.77 29.87
C LEU A 78 3.55 19.04 29.37
N LEU A 79 3.25 19.50 28.16
CA LEU A 79 3.72 20.78 27.64
C LEU A 79 3.09 21.93 28.43
N ASP A 80 1.79 21.83 28.70
CA ASP A 80 1.04 22.83 29.46
C ASP A 80 1.53 22.91 30.93
N GLN A 81 1.86 21.77 31.56
CA GLN A 81 2.44 21.70 32.91
C GLN A 81 3.89 22.20 32.99
N LEU A 82 4.68 22.04 31.93
CA LEU A 82 6.05 22.56 31.88
C LEU A 82 6.06 24.08 31.69
N ILE A 83 5.14 24.61 30.89
CA ILE A 83 4.96 26.05 30.70
C ILE A 83 4.44 26.70 32.00
N SER A 84 3.50 26.06 32.72
CA SER A 84 2.97 26.62 33.97
C SER A 84 3.96 26.63 35.14
N LYS A 85 5.02 25.80 35.09
CA LYS A 85 6.08 25.75 36.12
C LYS A 85 7.26 26.67 35.81
N ALA A 86 7.30 27.27 34.62
CA ALA A 86 8.36 28.18 34.19
C ALA A 86 8.05 29.66 34.46
N ASN A 87 6.82 29.99 34.88
CA ASN A 87 6.41 31.27 35.47
C ASN A 87 6.30 31.14 36.99
#